data_AF-A0A7V5WIW3-F1
#
_entry.id   AF-A0A7V5WIW3-F1
#
_cell.length_a   1.000
_cell.length_b   1.000
_cell.length_c   1.000
_cell.angle_alpha   90.00
_cell.angle_beta   90.00
_cell.angle_gamma   90.00
#
_symmetry.space_group_name_H-M   'P 1'
#
loop_
_entity.id
_entity.type
_entity.pdbx_description
1 polymer ?
#
loop_
_entity_poly.entity_id
_entity_poly.type
_entity_poly.pdbx_seq_one_letter_code
_entity_poly.pdbx_strand_id
1 'polypeptide(L)'
;MNGEADMRNETMFKTCPMCAMNWGTRVDFLHDRTLKLNGYQADFDDLDSGLFLFTHTVDGCCTTMAIRVRDFIDLYSGDKFEQRKTGTEECPGYCLHRDRLEPCGARCECAFVREIIQIILNFPKIPA
;
A
#
# COMPACT_ATOMS: atom_id res chain seq x y z
N MET A 1 -42.87 16.72 8.39
CA MET A 1 -42.72 15.81 7.25
C MET A 1 -41.28 15.91 6.76
N ASN A 2 -40.56 14.83 7.01
CA ASN A 2 -39.37 14.32 6.31
C ASN A 2 -38.17 15.26 6.17
N GLY A 3 -37.43 15.40 7.28
CA GLY A 3 -35.98 15.54 7.20
C GLY A 3 -35.41 14.14 6.96
N GLU A 4 -35.17 13.80 5.70
CA GLU A 4 -34.46 12.60 5.33
C GLU A 4 -33.02 12.75 5.80
N ALA A 5 -32.70 12.02 6.86
CA ALA A 5 -31.36 11.87 7.37
C ALA A 5 -30.47 11.31 6.26
N ASP A 6 -29.42 12.07 5.96
CA ASP A 6 -28.22 11.68 5.21
C ASP A 6 -27.76 10.28 5.65
N MET A 7 -28.17 9.27 4.90
CA MET A 7 -27.85 7.88 5.13
C MET A 7 -26.44 7.61 4.60
N ARG A 8 -25.46 7.81 5.49
CA ARG A 8 -24.15 7.12 5.56
C ARG A 8 -23.46 6.89 4.21
N ASN A 9 -22.62 7.85 3.82
CA ASN A 9 -21.55 7.59 2.87
C ASN A 9 -20.50 6.67 3.53
N GLU A 10 -20.80 5.37 3.63
CA GLU A 10 -19.80 4.34 3.94
C GLU A 10 -18.81 4.33 2.78
N THR A 11 -17.75 5.12 2.92
CA THR A 11 -16.75 5.35 1.89
C THR A 11 -16.01 4.05 1.60
N MET A 12 -16.41 3.39 0.51
CA MET A 12 -15.74 2.21 -0.05
C MET A 12 -14.23 2.48 -0.15
N PHE A 13 -13.40 1.61 0.43
CA PHE A 13 -11.95 1.79 0.38
C PHE A 13 -11.40 1.67 -1.04
N LYS A 14 -11.79 0.62 -1.77
CA LYS A 14 -11.32 0.40 -3.14
C LYS A 14 -12.30 -0.44 -3.95
N THR A 15 -12.33 -0.19 -5.25
CA THR A 15 -13.03 -1.03 -6.24
C THR A 15 -12.06 -1.43 -7.33
N CYS A 16 -12.08 -2.70 -7.74
CA CYS A 16 -11.34 -3.17 -8.90
C CYS A 16 -11.97 -2.60 -10.17
N PRO A 17 -11.25 -1.80 -10.98
CA PRO A 17 -11.85 -1.14 -12.13
C PRO A 17 -12.18 -2.10 -13.28
N MET A 18 -11.72 -3.36 -13.21
CA MET A 18 -11.97 -4.34 -14.26
C MET A 18 -13.16 -5.25 -13.95
N CYS A 19 -13.21 -5.89 -12.77
CA CYS A 19 -14.30 -6.82 -12.42
C CYS A 19 -15.31 -6.27 -11.41
N ALA A 20 -15.17 -5.00 -11.01
CA ALA A 20 -16.03 -4.33 -10.02
C ALA A 20 -16.06 -4.98 -8.62
N MET A 21 -15.10 -5.86 -8.29
CA MET A 21 -14.90 -6.32 -6.91
C MET A 21 -14.70 -5.13 -5.97
N ASN A 22 -15.35 -5.16 -4.82
CA ASN A 22 -15.40 -4.06 -3.87
C ASN A 22 -14.79 -4.47 -2.53
N TRP A 23 -13.94 -3.60 -1.99
CA TRP A 23 -13.39 -3.72 -0.64
C TRP A 23 -13.90 -2.56 0.19
N GLY A 24 -14.81 -2.87 1.13
CA GLY A 24 -15.46 -1.87 1.98
C GLY A 24 -14.46 -1.14 2.85
N THR A 25 -13.53 -1.88 3.47
CA THR A 25 -12.48 -1.34 4.31
C THR A 25 -11.09 -1.70 3.81
N ARG A 26 -10.08 -0.95 4.28
CA ARG A 26 -8.66 -1.30 4.07
C ARG A 26 -8.33 -2.67 4.63
N VAL A 27 -8.95 -3.06 5.74
CA VAL A 27 -8.74 -4.36 6.37
C VAL A 27 -9.25 -5.49 5.46
N ASP A 28 -10.42 -5.32 4.84
CA ASP A 28 -10.94 -6.28 3.84
C ASP A 28 -9.98 -6.41 2.65
N PHE A 29 -9.49 -5.27 2.15
CA PHE A 29 -8.51 -5.23 1.06
C PHE A 29 -7.21 -5.97 1.41
N LEU A 30 -6.70 -5.79 2.62
CA LEU A 30 -5.47 -6.44 3.08
C LEU A 30 -5.67 -7.93 3.38
N HIS A 31 -6.86 -8.37 3.80
CA HIS A 31 -7.18 -9.78 4.00
C HIS A 31 -7.38 -10.56 2.70
N ASP A 32 -7.67 -9.88 1.59
CA ASP A 32 -7.93 -10.53 0.32
C ASP A 32 -6.66 -11.22 -0.21
N ARG A 33 -6.73 -12.54 -0.36
CA ARG A 33 -5.67 -13.39 -0.89
C ARG A 33 -5.45 -13.26 -2.40
N THR A 34 -6.44 -12.72 -3.11
CA THR A 34 -6.40 -12.53 -4.56
C THR A 34 -5.65 -11.24 -4.94
N LEU A 35 -5.39 -10.37 -3.95
CA LEU A 35 -4.56 -9.18 -4.10
C LEU A 35 -3.11 -9.46 -3.74
N LYS A 36 -2.21 -9.18 -4.69
CA LYS A 36 -0.76 -9.24 -4.49
C LYS A 36 -0.14 -7.86 -4.58
N LEU A 37 0.63 -7.47 -3.57
CA LEU A 37 1.50 -6.30 -3.65
C LEU A 37 2.68 -6.66 -4.57
N ASN A 38 2.66 -6.13 -5.80
CA ASN A 38 3.64 -6.45 -6.83
C ASN A 38 4.67 -5.33 -7.03
N GLY A 39 4.48 -4.18 -6.39
CA GLY A 39 5.48 -3.14 -6.46
C GLY A 39 5.20 -1.91 -5.60
N TYR A 40 6.22 -1.08 -5.52
CA TYR A 40 6.20 0.21 -4.86
C TYR A 40 6.91 1.24 -5.74
N GLN A 41 6.25 2.35 -6.01
CA GLN A 41 6.85 3.50 -6.69
C GLN A 41 7.05 4.62 -5.66
N ALA A 42 8.30 4.88 -5.31
CA ALA A 42 8.65 5.97 -4.41
C ALA A 42 8.38 7.32 -5.08
N ASP A 43 7.74 8.22 -4.34
CA ASP A 43 7.79 9.64 -4.59
C ASP A 43 8.80 10.21 -3.60
N PHE A 44 9.95 10.64 -4.10
CA PHE A 44 11.02 11.15 -3.25
C PHE A 44 10.75 12.58 -2.80
N ASP A 45 9.81 13.33 -3.37
CA ASP A 45 9.49 14.67 -2.88
C ASP A 45 8.46 14.59 -1.75
N ASP A 46 7.54 13.63 -1.83
CA ASP A 46 6.56 13.33 -0.80
C ASP A 46 6.31 11.82 -0.67
N LEU A 47 6.92 11.18 0.33
CA LEU A 47 6.85 9.73 0.53
C LEU A 47 5.41 9.23 0.73
N ASP A 48 4.52 10.06 1.27
CA ASP A 48 3.12 9.74 1.50
C ASP A 48 2.33 9.67 0.18
N SER A 49 2.81 10.37 -0.86
CA SER A 49 2.28 10.34 -2.23
C SER A 49 2.82 9.18 -3.07
N GLY A 50 3.81 8.43 -2.57
CA GLY A 50 4.27 7.19 -3.19
C GLY A 50 3.14 6.18 -3.41
N LEU A 51 3.33 5.21 -4.31
CA LEU A 51 2.27 4.28 -4.72
C LEU A 51 2.64 2.83 -4.43
N PHE A 52 1.79 2.15 -3.68
CA PHE A 52 1.75 0.70 -3.62
C PHE A 52 0.92 0.14 -4.77
N LEU A 53 1.44 -0.88 -5.44
CA LEU A 53 0.85 -1.48 -6.63
C LEU A 53 0.30 -2.87 -6.31
N PHE A 54 -1.01 -2.97 -6.19
CA PHE A 54 -1.70 -4.22 -5.91
C PHE A 54 -2.32 -4.79 -7.18
N THR A 55 -2.02 -6.03 -7.50
CA THR A 55 -2.65 -6.72 -8.63
C THR A 55 -3.71 -7.68 -8.13
N HIS A 56 -4.94 -7.47 -8.57
CA HIS A 56 -6.06 -8.36 -8.33
C HIS A 56 -6.01 -9.50 -9.34
N THR A 57 -5.83 -10.73 -8.84
CA THR A 57 -5.62 -11.93 -9.67
C THR A 57 -6.73 -12.95 -9.38
N VAL A 58 -7.75 -12.96 -10.23
CA VAL A 58 -8.83 -13.98 -10.25
C VAL A 58 -9.09 -14.39 -11.70
N ASP A 59 -9.88 -15.43 -11.93
CA ASP A 59 -10.26 -15.78 -13.29
C ASP A 59 -10.99 -14.61 -13.97
N GLY A 60 -10.58 -14.27 -15.19
CA GLY A 60 -11.02 -13.07 -15.89
C GLY A 60 -10.45 -11.74 -15.38
N CYS A 61 -9.61 -11.70 -14.33
CA CYS A 61 -9.01 -10.46 -13.79
C CYS A 61 -7.51 -10.53 -13.49
N CYS A 62 -6.76 -9.55 -14.00
CA CYS A 62 -5.34 -9.37 -13.69
C CYS A 62 -4.96 -7.88 -13.67
N THR A 63 -5.79 -7.05 -13.02
CA THR A 63 -5.61 -5.60 -13.04
C THR A 63 -4.79 -5.11 -11.86
N THR A 64 -3.79 -4.26 -12.14
CA THR A 64 -3.02 -3.56 -11.12
C THR A 64 -3.67 -2.23 -10.75
N MET A 65 -3.80 -1.99 -9.45
CA MET A 65 -4.31 -0.76 -8.85
C MET A 65 -3.20 -0.10 -8.04
N ALA A 66 -3.06 1.22 -8.21
CA ALA A 66 -2.23 2.04 -7.36
C ALA A 66 -3.03 2.56 -6.16
N ILE A 67 -2.42 2.52 -4.97
CA ILE A 67 -2.94 3.10 -3.73
C ILE A 67 -1.81 3.88 -3.08
N ARG A 68 -2.12 5.05 -2.49
CA ARG A 68 -1.10 5.91 -1.92
C ARG A 68 -0.54 5.32 -0.63
N VAL A 69 0.74 5.56 -0.36
CA VAL A 69 1.40 5.18 0.90
C VAL A 69 0.66 5.76 2.10
N ARG A 70 0.20 7.01 2.02
CA ARG A 70 -0.58 7.68 3.08
C ARG A 70 -1.80 6.90 3.55
N ASP A 71 -2.37 6.04 2.72
CA ASP A 71 -3.54 5.24 3.08
C ASP A 71 -3.16 4.04 3.99
N PHE A 72 -1.87 3.86 4.29
CA PHE A 72 -1.31 2.77 5.12
C PHE A 72 -0.28 3.24 6.18
N ILE A 73 -0.02 4.54 6.31
CA ILE A 73 1.04 5.05 7.20
C ILE A 73 0.85 4.67 8.67
N ASP A 74 -0.40 4.57 9.11
CA ASP A 74 -0.79 4.19 10.47
C ASP A 74 -0.59 2.70 10.77
N LEU A 75 -0.26 1.88 9.76
CA LEU A 75 0.21 0.51 9.99
C LEU A 75 1.60 0.48 10.65
N TYR A 76 2.39 1.54 10.49
CA TYR A 76 3.73 1.62 11.02
C TYR A 76 3.79 2.56 12.23
N SER A 77 4.29 2.05 13.35
CA SER A 77 4.41 2.77 14.62
C SER A 77 5.86 2.97 15.08
N GLY A 78 6.85 2.62 14.25
CA GLY A 78 8.26 2.78 14.55
C GLY A 78 8.83 4.16 14.19
N ASP A 79 10.15 4.28 14.28
CA ASP A 79 10.86 5.54 14.03
C ASP A 79 10.84 5.92 12.55
N LYS A 80 10.44 7.17 12.28
CA LYS A 80 10.66 7.81 10.98
C LYS A 80 11.94 8.63 11.04
N PHE A 81 12.92 8.27 10.23
CA PHE A 81 14.14 9.06 10.08
C PHE A 81 13.89 10.27 9.17
N GLU A 82 14.62 11.36 9.37
CA GLU A 82 14.48 12.59 8.56
C GLU A 82 15.47 12.64 7.39
N GLN A 83 16.56 11.88 7.43
CA GLN A 83 17.62 11.97 6.43
C GLN A 83 17.40 10.99 5.28
N ARG A 84 17.43 11.49 4.04
CA ARG A 84 17.54 10.67 2.83
C ARG A 84 18.97 10.16 2.64
N LYS A 85 19.09 8.86 2.38
CA LYS A 85 20.36 8.19 2.04
C LYS A 85 20.45 7.78 0.56
N THR A 86 19.43 8.04 -0.26
CA THR A 86 19.41 7.64 -1.68
C THR A 86 20.69 8.06 -2.40
N GLY A 87 21.36 7.09 -3.04
CA GLY A 87 22.60 7.31 -3.78
C GLY A 87 23.89 7.32 -2.97
N THR A 88 23.84 7.21 -1.63
CA THR A 88 25.04 7.03 -0.80
C THR A 88 25.46 5.56 -0.72
N GLU A 89 26.66 5.31 -0.21
CA GLU A 89 27.20 3.94 0.01
C GLU A 89 26.34 3.12 1.00
N GLU A 90 25.60 3.77 1.89
CA GLU A 90 24.70 3.13 2.85
C GLU A 90 23.36 2.68 2.20
N CYS A 91 23.06 3.13 0.98
CA CYS A 91 21.77 2.87 0.34
C CYS A 91 21.84 1.69 -0.63
N PRO A 92 21.06 0.62 -0.40
CA PRO A 92 21.02 -0.53 -1.31
C PRO A 92 20.23 -0.27 -2.60
N GLY A 93 19.66 0.92 -2.78
CA GLY A 93 18.96 1.32 -4.01
C GLY A 93 17.55 0.76 -4.19
N TYR A 94 16.98 0.03 -3.22
CA TYR A 94 15.66 -0.62 -3.40
C TYR A 94 14.55 0.36 -3.81
N CYS A 95 14.50 1.58 -3.26
CA CYS A 95 13.50 2.61 -3.63
C CYS A 95 13.52 3.01 -5.12
N LEU A 96 14.60 2.70 -5.84
CA LEU A 96 14.73 2.96 -7.28
C LEU A 96 14.16 1.82 -8.14
N HIS A 97 13.81 0.68 -7.52
CA HIS A 97 13.35 -0.51 -8.21
C HIS A 97 11.96 -0.91 -7.70
N ARG A 98 10.99 -0.86 -8.62
CA ARG A 98 9.57 -1.00 -8.30
C ARG A 98 9.20 -2.36 -7.72
N ASP A 99 9.84 -3.41 -8.20
CA ASP A 99 9.62 -4.82 -7.88
C ASP A 99 10.44 -5.31 -6.68
N ARG A 100 11.41 -4.51 -6.23
CA ARG A 100 12.18 -4.78 -5.01
C ARG A 100 11.34 -4.34 -3.82
N LEU A 101 10.83 -5.31 -3.06
CA LEU A 101 9.92 -5.12 -1.93
C LEU A 101 10.55 -5.51 -0.58
N GLU A 102 11.86 -5.73 -0.55
CA GLU A 102 12.60 -6.10 0.65
C GLU A 102 12.64 -4.97 1.69
N PRO A 103 12.85 -5.30 2.98
CA PRO A 103 13.13 -4.30 4.00
C PRO A 103 14.44 -3.57 3.70
N CYS A 104 14.60 -2.37 4.25
CA CYS A 104 15.81 -1.55 4.11
C CYS A 104 16.43 -1.31 5.48
N GLY A 105 17.65 -1.83 5.71
CA GLY A 105 18.37 -1.65 6.97
C GLY A 105 19.05 -0.28 7.14
N ALA A 106 18.99 0.60 6.13
CA ALA A 106 19.58 1.93 6.21
C ALA A 106 18.72 2.84 7.11
N ARG A 107 19.36 3.66 7.95
CA ARG A 107 18.69 4.75 8.71
C ARG A 107 18.33 5.89 7.75
N CYS A 108 17.31 5.67 6.94
CA CYS A 108 16.88 6.52 5.84
C CYS A 108 15.40 6.87 6.01
N GLU A 109 14.99 8.08 5.64
CA GLU A 109 13.57 8.48 5.67
C GLU A 109 12.66 7.54 4.87
N CYS A 110 13.16 6.87 3.82
CA CYS A 110 12.36 5.92 3.04
C CYS A 110 12.14 4.57 3.75
N ALA A 111 12.86 4.30 4.86
CA ALA A 111 12.84 3.00 5.51
C ALA A 111 11.46 2.66 6.09
N PHE A 112 10.70 3.65 6.61
CA PHE A 112 9.38 3.36 7.17
C PHE A 112 8.40 2.82 6.12
N VAL A 113 8.47 3.30 4.87
CA VAL A 113 7.63 2.78 3.78
C VAL A 113 7.98 1.33 3.47
N ARG A 114 9.27 0.97 3.61
CA ARG A 114 9.76 -0.42 3.44
C ARG A 114 9.25 -1.35 4.54
N GLU A 115 9.10 -0.84 5.76
CA GLU A 115 8.47 -1.57 6.86
C GLU A 115 6.96 -1.73 6.64
N ILE A 116 6.25 -0.70 6.13
CA ILE A 116 4.84 -0.82 5.74
C ILE A 116 4.66 -1.93 4.69
N ILE A 117 5.56 -2.03 3.70
CA ILE A 117 5.56 -3.12 2.73
C ILE A 117 5.64 -4.47 3.44
N GLN A 118 6.53 -4.63 4.43
CA GLN A 118 6.63 -5.89 5.19
C GLN A 118 5.35 -6.19 5.96
N ILE A 119 4.73 -5.19 6.58
CA ILE A 119 3.45 -5.36 7.30
C ILE A 119 2.36 -5.83 6.33
N ILE A 120 2.26 -5.23 5.14
CA ILE A 120 1.28 -5.60 4.12
C ILE A 120 1.52 -7.03 3.59
N LEU A 121 2.78 -7.37 3.29
CA LEU A 121 3.15 -8.70 2.78
C LEU A 121 2.87 -9.82 3.79
N ASN A 122 3.04 -9.53 5.08
CA ASN A 122 2.79 -10.47 6.17
C ASN A 122 1.37 -10.37 6.76
N PHE A 123 0.51 -9.50 6.20
CA PHE A 123 -0.85 -9.34 6.69
C PHE A 123 -1.64 -10.64 6.49
N PRO A 124 -2.36 -11.15 7.51
CA PRO A 124 -3.06 -12.43 7.40
C PRO A 124 -4.02 -12.44 6.21
N LYS A 125 -3.98 -13.47 5.38
CA LYS A 125 -4.90 -13.64 4.25
C LYS A 125 -6.01 -14.61 4.61
N ILE A 126 -7.26 -14.25 4.32
CA ILE A 126 -8.40 -15.14 4.56
C ILE A 126 -8.39 -16.26 3.49
N PRO A 127 -8.36 -17.54 3.89
CA PRO A 127 -8.53 -18.66 2.96
C PRO A 127 -9.93 -18.64 2.33
N ALA A 128 -10.09 -19.21 1.14
CA ALA A 128 -11.43 -19.50 0.62
C ALA A 128 -11.99 -20.78 1.22
#